data_AF-Q7Z412-F1
#
_entry.id   AF-Q7Z412-F1
#
_cell.length_a   1.000
_cell.length_b   1.000
_cell.length_c   1.000
_cell.angle_alpha   90.00
_cell.angle_beta   90.00
_cell.angle_gamma   90.00
#
_symmetry.space_group_name_H-M   'P 1'
#
loop_
_entity.id
_entity.type
_entity.pdbx_description
1 polymer ?
#
loop_
_entity_poly.entity_id
_entity_poly.type
_entity_poly.pdbx_seq_one_letter_code
_entity_poly.pdbx_strand_id
1 'polypeptide(L)'
;MKSDSSTSAAPLRGLGGPLRSSEPVRAVPARAPAVDLLEEAADLLVVHLDFRAALETCERAWQSLANHAVAEEPAGTSLEVKCSLCVVGIQALAEMDRWQEVLSWVLQYYQVPEKLPPKVLELCILLYSKMQEPGAVLDVVGAWLQDPANQNLPEYGALAEFHVQRVLLPLGCLSEAEELVVGSAAFGEERRLDVLQAIHTARQQQKQEHSGSEEAQKPNLEGSVSHKFLSLPMLVRQLWDSAVSHFFSLPFKKSLLAALILCLLVVRFDPASPSSLHFLYKLAQLFRWIRKAAFSRLYQLRIRD
;
A
#
# COMPACT_ATOMS: atom_id res chain seq x y z
N MET A 1 27.07 -59.42 -27.41
CA MET A 1 27.11 -60.84 -26.98
C MET A 1 28.13 -61.01 -25.88
N LYS A 2 27.69 -61.06 -24.63
CA LYS A 2 28.11 -62.03 -23.61
C LYS A 2 27.50 -61.60 -22.29
N SER A 3 26.47 -62.35 -21.95
CA SER A 3 25.91 -62.49 -20.62
C SER A 3 26.93 -63.17 -19.70
N ASP A 4 26.52 -63.29 -18.44
CA ASP A 4 27.03 -64.19 -17.41
C ASP A 4 28.05 -63.52 -16.47
N SER A 5 27.96 -63.62 -15.15
CA SER A 5 26.97 -64.23 -14.26
C SER A 5 27.46 -64.01 -12.83
N SER A 6 26.57 -64.27 -11.87
CA SER A 6 26.87 -64.65 -10.49
C SER A 6 26.75 -63.56 -9.43
N THR A 7 25.49 -63.26 -9.14
CA THR A 7 24.97 -63.02 -7.80
C THR A 7 25.52 -64.06 -6.81
N SER A 8 26.45 -63.64 -5.95
CA SER A 8 26.82 -64.41 -4.75
C SER A 8 26.07 -63.81 -3.56
N ALA A 9 24.97 -64.45 -3.19
CA ALA A 9 24.28 -64.24 -1.94
C ALA A 9 24.95 -65.12 -0.87
N ALA A 10 25.61 -64.50 0.11
CA ALA A 10 26.13 -65.18 1.29
C ALA A 10 25.57 -64.52 2.56
N PRO A 11 25.37 -65.29 3.64
CA PRO A 11 24.14 -65.21 4.41
C PRO A 11 24.24 -64.42 5.71
N LEU A 12 23.10 -63.81 6.04
CA LEU A 12 22.74 -63.17 7.31
C LEU A 12 22.88 -64.14 8.50
N ARG A 13 23.98 -64.00 9.26
CA ARG A 13 24.11 -64.40 10.67
C ARG A 13 24.96 -63.31 11.32
N GLY A 14 24.38 -62.35 12.02
CA GLY A 14 23.73 -62.58 13.31
C GLY A 14 24.77 -62.34 14.38
N LEU A 15 24.86 -61.11 14.89
CA LEU A 15 25.43 -60.81 16.20
C LEU A 15 24.71 -59.56 16.71
N GLY A 16 23.70 -59.78 17.55
CA GLY A 16 23.06 -58.75 18.33
C GLY A 16 24.06 -58.17 19.31
N GLY A 17 24.72 -57.09 18.91
CA GLY A 17 25.37 -56.17 19.84
C GLY A 17 24.36 -55.08 20.21
N PRO A 18 24.22 -54.70 21.49
CA PRO A 18 23.40 -53.55 21.86
C PRO A 18 24.06 -52.32 21.25
N LEU A 19 23.54 -51.87 20.11
CA LEU A 19 23.87 -50.58 19.53
C LEU A 19 23.35 -49.54 20.51
N ARG A 20 24.22 -49.09 21.42
CA ARG A 20 24.11 -47.78 22.05
C ARG A 20 24.23 -46.74 20.94
N SER A 21 23.14 -46.55 20.21
CA SER A 21 22.91 -45.40 19.36
C SER A 21 22.66 -44.22 20.30
N SER A 22 23.73 -43.72 20.92
CA SER A 22 23.81 -42.33 21.35
C SER A 22 23.96 -41.50 20.10
N GLU A 23 22.90 -41.46 19.29
CA GLU A 23 22.78 -40.45 18.26
C GLU A 23 22.78 -39.12 19.02
N PRO A 24 23.77 -38.24 18.79
CA PRO A 24 23.81 -36.98 19.50
C PRO A 24 22.52 -36.27 19.17
N VAL A 25 21.67 -36.10 20.19
CA VAL A 25 20.48 -35.24 20.12
C VAL A 25 20.99 -33.94 19.53
N ARG A 26 20.70 -33.72 18.25
CA ARG A 26 20.92 -32.43 17.60
C ARG A 26 20.11 -31.47 18.45
N ALA A 27 20.80 -30.75 19.34
CA ALA A 27 20.22 -29.67 20.08
C ALA A 27 19.62 -28.75 19.02
N VAL A 28 18.29 -28.69 18.97
CA VAL A 28 17.60 -27.71 18.16
C VAL A 28 18.18 -26.37 18.61
N PRO A 29 18.72 -25.54 17.70
CA PRO A 29 19.25 -24.25 18.09
C PRO A 29 18.16 -23.53 18.90
N ALA A 30 18.52 -23.14 20.12
CA ALA A 30 17.58 -22.48 21.02
C ALA A 30 17.05 -21.25 20.28
N ARG A 31 15.73 -21.16 20.18
CA ARG A 31 15.09 -20.06 19.46
C ARG A 31 15.44 -18.76 20.15
N ALA A 32 15.89 -17.78 19.38
CA ALA A 32 16.27 -16.49 19.95
C ALA A 32 15.03 -15.82 20.56
N PRO A 33 15.13 -15.29 21.79
CA PRO A 33 13.98 -14.71 22.51
C PRO A 33 13.31 -13.56 21.74
N ALA A 34 14.05 -12.83 20.91
CA ALA A 34 13.50 -11.79 20.05
C ALA A 34 12.53 -12.33 18.98
N VAL A 35 12.73 -13.57 18.51
CA VAL A 35 11.83 -14.22 17.54
C VAL A 35 10.49 -14.57 18.22
N ASP A 36 10.54 -15.10 19.44
CA ASP A 36 9.32 -15.42 20.20
C ASP A 36 8.53 -14.14 20.54
N LEU A 37 9.24 -13.07 20.91
CA LEU A 37 8.61 -11.76 21.14
C LEU A 37 8.05 -11.13 19.86
N LEU A 38 8.68 -11.35 18.70
CA LEU A 38 8.13 -10.91 17.42
C LEU A 38 6.81 -11.63 17.09
N GLU A 39 6.73 -12.94 17.34
CA GLU A 39 5.48 -13.70 17.17
C GLU A 39 4.39 -13.22 18.11
N GLU A 40 4.72 -13.02 19.40
CA GLU A 40 3.80 -12.46 20.39
C GLU A 40 3.30 -11.07 19.95
N ALA A 41 4.19 -10.20 19.47
CA ALA A 41 3.81 -8.88 18.98
C ALA A 41 2.89 -8.94 17.76
N ALA A 42 3.14 -9.88 16.83
CA ALA A 42 2.31 -10.08 15.65
C ALA A 42 0.91 -10.62 16.03
N ASP A 43 0.83 -11.55 17.00
CA ASP A 43 -0.44 -12.06 17.51
C ASP A 43 -1.23 -10.96 18.23
N LEU A 44 -0.57 -10.15 19.06
CA LEU A 44 -1.19 -8.99 19.69
C LEU A 44 -1.75 -8.00 18.66
N LEU A 45 -0.98 -7.74 17.59
CA LEU A 45 -1.37 -6.84 16.51
C LEU A 45 -2.56 -7.35 15.70
N VAL A 46 -2.52 -8.62 15.28
CA VAL A 46 -3.46 -9.16 14.28
C VAL A 46 -4.65 -9.88 14.92
N VAL A 47 -4.41 -10.68 15.96
CA VAL A 47 -5.44 -11.52 16.59
C VAL A 47 -6.17 -10.74 17.67
N HIS A 48 -5.42 -10.07 18.54
CA HIS A 48 -6.00 -9.37 19.69
C HIS A 48 -6.36 -7.91 19.40
N LEU A 49 -5.82 -7.35 18.31
CA LEU A 49 -5.95 -5.92 17.98
C LEU A 49 -5.51 -5.01 19.14
N ASP A 50 -4.56 -5.50 19.94
CA ASP A 50 -3.97 -4.76 21.04
C ASP A 50 -2.69 -4.08 20.56
N PHE A 51 -2.87 -2.93 19.91
CA PHE A 51 -1.78 -2.18 19.28
C PHE A 51 -0.76 -1.65 20.29
N ARG A 52 -1.22 -1.29 21.50
CA ARG A 52 -0.32 -0.83 22.55
C ARG A 52 0.56 -1.97 23.03
N ALA A 53 -0.03 -3.12 23.35
CA ALA A 53 0.73 -4.29 23.78
C ALA A 53 1.66 -4.78 22.66
N ALA A 54 1.22 -4.75 21.40
CA ALA A 54 2.08 -5.10 20.25
C ALA A 54 3.31 -4.21 20.17
N LEU A 55 3.16 -2.89 20.28
CA LEU A 55 4.28 -1.94 20.27
C LEU A 55 5.23 -2.15 21.45
N GLU A 56 4.71 -2.26 22.67
CA GLU A 56 5.51 -2.53 23.88
C GLU A 56 6.28 -3.86 23.74
N THR A 57 5.68 -4.87 23.10
CA THR A 57 6.33 -6.15 22.81
C THR A 57 7.44 -6.02 21.78
N CYS A 58 7.24 -5.21 20.73
CA CYS A 58 8.31 -4.89 19.78
C CYS A 58 9.50 -4.21 20.48
N GLU A 59 9.25 -3.24 21.36
CA GLU A 59 10.30 -2.54 22.10
C GLU A 59 11.09 -3.49 23.01
N ARG A 60 10.40 -4.43 23.68
CA ARG A 60 11.04 -5.52 24.45
C ARG A 60 11.89 -6.43 23.55
N ALA A 61 11.38 -6.80 22.37
CA ALA A 61 12.12 -7.64 21.42
C ALA A 61 13.41 -6.95 20.95
N TRP A 62 13.35 -5.65 20.70
CA TRP A 62 14.53 -4.84 20.34
C TRP A 62 15.56 -4.79 21.46
N GLN A 63 15.14 -4.63 22.72
CA GLN A 63 16.05 -4.68 23.88
C GLN A 63 16.72 -6.05 23.98
N SER A 64 15.97 -7.13 23.72
CA SER A 64 16.52 -8.49 23.66
C SER A 64 17.59 -8.61 22.56
N LEU A 65 17.32 -8.13 21.34
CA LEU A 65 18.31 -8.12 20.26
C LEU A 65 19.58 -7.33 20.61
N ALA A 66 19.44 -6.18 21.27
CA ALA A 66 20.59 -5.38 21.69
C ALA A 66 21.46 -6.12 22.70
N ASN A 67 20.85 -6.84 23.64
CA ASN A 67 21.56 -7.64 24.63
C ASN A 67 22.20 -8.91 24.02
N HIS A 68 21.58 -9.49 22.99
CA HIS A 68 22.05 -10.70 22.32
C HIS A 68 23.00 -10.45 21.14
N ALA A 69 23.21 -9.21 20.70
CA ALA A 69 24.21 -8.90 19.67
C ALA A 69 25.64 -9.34 20.04
N VAL A 70 25.88 -9.70 21.31
CA VAL A 70 27.14 -10.29 21.82
C VAL A 70 27.21 -11.81 21.59
N ALA A 71 26.08 -12.49 21.40
CA ALA A 71 26.00 -13.92 21.12
C ALA A 71 25.90 -14.16 19.60
N GLU A 72 26.54 -15.23 19.11
CA GLU A 72 26.70 -15.58 17.68
C GLU A 72 25.38 -15.95 16.96
N GLU A 73 24.42 -15.04 16.90
CA GLU A 73 23.30 -15.18 15.98
C GLU A 73 23.78 -14.92 14.54
N PRO A 74 23.34 -15.74 13.56
CA PRO A 74 23.65 -15.47 12.16
C PRO A 74 23.10 -14.09 11.78
N ALA A 75 23.99 -13.20 11.33
CA ALA A 75 23.68 -11.79 11.10
C ALA A 75 22.40 -11.57 10.26
N GLY A 76 22.13 -12.45 9.29
CA GLY A 76 20.92 -12.42 8.45
C GLY A 76 19.62 -12.56 9.23
N THR A 77 19.50 -13.53 10.14
CA THR A 77 18.30 -13.74 10.95
C THR A 77 18.03 -12.53 11.85
N SER A 78 19.07 -11.92 12.41
CA SER A 78 18.91 -10.70 13.21
C SER A 78 18.32 -9.54 12.40
N LEU A 79 18.74 -9.37 11.14
CA LEU A 79 18.26 -8.30 10.27
C LEU A 79 16.80 -8.53 9.84
N GLU A 80 16.42 -9.76 9.54
CA GLU A 80 15.03 -10.12 9.21
C GLU A 80 14.09 -9.88 10.40
N VAL A 81 14.50 -10.26 11.62
CA VAL A 81 13.73 -9.99 12.84
C VAL A 81 13.60 -8.49 13.09
N LYS A 82 14.69 -7.72 12.95
CA LYS A 82 14.67 -6.25 13.07
C LYS A 82 13.71 -5.61 12.06
N CYS A 83 13.77 -6.02 10.80
CA CYS A 83 12.86 -5.53 9.76
C CYS A 83 11.41 -5.85 10.12
N SER A 84 11.12 -7.08 10.53
CA SER A 84 9.78 -7.53 10.88
C SER A 84 9.21 -6.81 12.11
N LEU A 85 10.04 -6.60 13.14
CA LEU A 85 9.67 -5.81 14.32
C LEU A 85 9.31 -4.36 13.94
N CYS A 86 10.04 -3.76 13.00
CA CYS A 86 9.68 -2.44 12.49
C CYS A 86 8.35 -2.45 11.74
N VAL A 87 8.06 -3.46 10.92
CA VAL A 87 6.76 -3.56 10.23
C VAL A 87 5.62 -3.61 11.24
N VAL A 88 5.73 -4.46 12.27
CA VAL A 88 4.72 -4.59 13.33
C VAL A 88 4.59 -3.29 14.13
N GLY A 89 5.71 -2.69 14.54
CA GLY A 89 5.69 -1.43 15.31
C GLY A 89 5.16 -0.23 14.53
N ILE A 90 5.49 -0.12 13.24
CA ILE A 90 4.92 0.90 12.35
C ILE A 90 3.40 0.75 12.25
N GLN A 91 2.92 -0.48 12.04
CA GLN A 91 1.48 -0.74 11.97
C GLN A 91 0.80 -0.40 13.30
N ALA A 92 1.38 -0.81 14.43
CA ALA A 92 0.84 -0.51 15.74
C ALA A 92 0.76 1.00 16.01
N LEU A 93 1.81 1.76 15.68
CA LEU A 93 1.81 3.23 15.77
C LEU A 93 0.74 3.86 14.87
N ALA A 94 0.62 3.38 13.63
CA ALA A 94 -0.39 3.89 12.69
C ALA A 94 -1.82 3.62 13.17
N GLU A 95 -2.12 2.43 13.68
CA GLU A 95 -3.45 2.08 14.22
C GLU A 95 -3.79 2.83 15.52
N MET A 96 -2.79 3.28 16.27
CA MET A 96 -2.96 4.14 17.44
C MET A 96 -3.06 5.64 17.09
N ASP A 97 -3.13 6.02 15.80
CA ASP A 97 -3.08 7.41 15.32
C ASP A 97 -1.81 8.16 15.77
N ARG A 98 -0.73 7.43 16.00
CA ARG A 98 0.61 7.91 16.37
C ARG A 98 1.57 7.85 15.19
N TRP A 99 1.05 8.04 13.99
CA TRP A 99 1.81 7.87 12.75
C TRP A 99 2.95 8.89 12.60
N GLN A 100 2.81 10.08 13.19
CA GLN A 100 3.86 11.11 13.19
C GLN A 100 5.13 10.64 13.90
N GLU A 101 5.01 9.72 14.86
CA GLU A 101 6.12 9.18 15.65
C GLU A 101 6.87 8.07 14.91
N VAL A 102 6.37 7.58 13.76
CA VAL A 102 6.94 6.42 13.08
C VAL A 102 8.39 6.64 12.67
N LEU A 103 8.73 7.78 12.05
CA LEU A 103 10.11 8.02 11.61
C LEU A 103 11.08 8.11 12.77
N SER A 104 10.74 8.87 13.82
CA SER A 104 11.61 8.99 14.99
C SER A 104 11.77 7.64 15.71
N TRP A 105 10.69 6.87 15.83
CA TRP A 105 10.72 5.54 16.44
C TRP A 105 11.57 4.55 15.63
N VAL A 106 11.43 4.50 14.30
CA VAL A 106 12.25 3.64 13.45
C VAL A 106 13.73 4.05 13.49
N LEU A 107 14.02 5.36 13.40
CA LEU A 107 15.39 5.87 13.40
C LEU A 107 16.09 5.68 14.73
N GLN A 108 15.36 5.55 15.85
CA GLN A 108 15.95 5.16 17.14
C GLN A 108 16.69 3.82 17.07
N TYR A 109 16.26 2.89 16.21
CA TYR A 109 16.84 1.55 16.10
C TYR A 109 17.90 1.40 15.00
N TYR A 110 17.74 2.11 13.88
CA TYR A 110 18.72 2.07 12.78
C TYR A 110 19.77 3.17 12.85
N GLN A 111 19.54 4.20 13.68
CA GLN A 111 20.37 5.38 13.92
C GLN A 111 20.53 6.32 12.72
N VAL A 112 20.74 5.79 11.52
CA VAL A 112 20.98 6.56 10.29
C VAL A 112 20.01 6.13 9.18
N PRO A 113 19.46 7.08 8.40
CA PRO A 113 18.44 6.80 7.39
C PRO A 113 18.92 5.88 6.28
N GLU A 114 20.20 5.91 5.93
CA GLU A 114 20.80 5.13 4.84
C GLU A 114 20.83 3.63 5.12
N LYS A 115 20.69 3.22 6.40
CA LYS A 115 20.67 1.81 6.83
C LYS A 115 19.27 1.26 7.03
N LEU A 116 18.24 2.03 6.70
CA LEU A 116 16.87 1.54 6.73
C LEU A 116 16.67 0.41 5.71
N PRO A 117 16.03 -0.70 6.09
CA PRO A 117 15.65 -1.73 5.13
C PRO A 117 14.68 -1.16 4.07
N PRO A 118 14.79 -1.58 2.80
CA PRO A 118 13.92 -1.10 1.72
C PRO A 118 12.43 -1.19 2.08
N LYS A 119 12.03 -2.28 2.73
CA LYS A 119 10.64 -2.53 3.11
C LYS A 119 10.12 -1.53 4.16
N VAL A 120 10.98 -1.17 5.11
CA VAL A 120 10.65 -0.19 6.16
C VAL A 120 10.51 1.20 5.53
N LEU A 121 11.42 1.57 4.63
CA LEU A 121 11.36 2.84 3.92
C LEU A 121 10.10 2.96 3.04
N GLU A 122 9.74 1.90 2.31
CA GLU A 122 8.51 1.82 1.51
C GLU A 122 7.26 2.10 2.37
N LEU A 123 7.17 1.45 3.55
CA LEU A 123 6.05 1.65 4.48
C LEU A 123 5.99 3.08 5.01
N CYS A 124 7.13 3.68 5.34
CA CYS A 124 7.18 5.08 5.76
C CYS A 124 6.65 5.99 4.63
N ILE A 125 7.13 5.84 3.39
CA ILE A 125 6.64 6.66 2.26
C ILE A 125 5.13 6.49 2.08
N LEU A 126 4.63 5.24 2.12
CA LEU A 126 3.20 4.94 1.99
C LEU A 126 2.38 5.62 3.08
N LEU A 127 2.80 5.50 4.34
CA LEU A 127 2.09 6.06 5.48
C LEU A 127 2.01 7.59 5.38
N TYR A 128 3.15 8.27 5.23
CA TYR A 128 3.18 9.73 5.20
C TYR A 128 2.51 10.30 3.93
N SER A 129 2.61 9.62 2.79
CA SER A 129 1.85 9.98 1.59
C SER A 129 0.33 9.83 1.80
N LYS A 130 -0.12 8.75 2.46
CA LYS A 130 -1.54 8.55 2.80
C LYS A 130 -2.04 9.65 3.73
N MET A 131 -1.22 10.06 4.70
CA MET A 131 -1.52 11.14 5.64
C MET A 131 -1.36 12.54 5.05
N GLN A 132 -1.09 12.66 3.74
CA GLN A 132 -0.90 13.95 3.04
C GLN A 132 0.26 14.79 3.59
N GLU A 133 1.23 14.15 4.25
CA GLU A 133 2.45 14.78 4.77
C GLU A 133 3.72 14.10 4.22
N PRO A 134 3.85 13.92 2.88
CA PRO A 134 5.03 13.27 2.32
C PRO A 134 6.34 14.05 2.58
N GLY A 135 6.26 15.34 2.91
CA GLY A 135 7.43 16.15 3.28
C GLY A 135 8.20 15.60 4.47
N ALA A 136 7.53 14.91 5.40
CA ALA A 136 8.18 14.34 6.58
C ALA A 136 9.21 13.24 6.26
N VAL A 137 9.06 12.54 5.12
CA VAL A 137 10.00 11.49 4.69
C VAL A 137 11.06 11.99 3.70
N LEU A 138 11.00 13.26 3.27
CA LEU A 138 11.83 13.79 2.18
C LEU A 138 13.34 13.57 2.44
N ASP A 139 13.82 14.03 3.59
CA ASP A 139 15.25 13.94 3.95
C ASP A 139 15.70 12.50 4.16
N VAL A 140 14.85 11.67 4.78
CA VAL A 140 15.15 10.26 5.07
C VAL A 140 15.28 9.45 3.77
N VAL A 141 14.35 9.64 2.83
CA VAL A 141 14.36 8.95 1.54
C VAL A 141 15.48 9.49 0.65
N GLY A 142 15.72 10.81 0.67
CA GLY A 142 16.82 11.44 -0.05
C GLY A 142 18.18 10.89 0.38
N ALA A 143 18.44 10.84 1.69
CA ALA A 143 19.67 10.25 2.23
C ALA A 143 19.84 8.78 1.82
N TRP A 144 18.75 7.98 1.93
CA TRP A 144 18.77 6.58 1.52
C TRP A 144 19.10 6.39 0.04
N LEU A 145 18.51 7.20 -0.84
CA LEU A 145 18.73 7.15 -2.30
C LEU A 145 20.13 7.61 -2.72
N GLN A 146 20.76 8.48 -1.93
CA GLN A 146 22.10 9.01 -2.17
C GLN A 146 23.22 8.08 -1.69
N ASP A 147 22.98 7.17 -0.74
CA ASP A 147 23.99 6.20 -0.29
C ASP A 147 24.36 5.22 -1.42
N PRO A 148 25.64 5.18 -1.87
CA PRO A 148 26.09 4.24 -2.90
C PRO A 148 25.85 2.77 -2.57
N ALA A 149 25.78 2.40 -1.29
CA ALA A 149 25.49 1.04 -0.85
C ALA A 149 24.07 0.58 -1.26
N ASN A 150 23.13 1.52 -1.40
CA ASN A 150 21.74 1.22 -1.73
C ASN A 150 21.49 1.17 -3.23
N GLN A 151 22.34 1.78 -4.07
CA GLN A 151 22.14 1.89 -5.52
C GLN A 151 22.18 0.54 -6.27
N ASN A 152 22.83 -0.47 -5.67
CA ASN A 152 22.90 -1.81 -6.24
C ASN A 152 21.80 -2.75 -5.73
N LEU A 153 20.91 -2.27 -4.85
CA LEU A 153 19.79 -3.07 -4.35
C LEU A 153 18.72 -3.23 -5.43
N PRO A 154 18.11 -4.43 -5.56
CA PRO A 154 17.05 -4.65 -6.54
C PRO A 154 15.81 -3.76 -6.29
N GLU A 155 15.58 -3.33 -5.05
CA GLU A 155 14.49 -2.44 -4.67
C GLU A 155 14.75 -0.97 -4.99
N TYR A 156 15.99 -0.57 -5.32
CA TYR A 156 16.38 0.82 -5.48
C TYR A 156 15.54 1.54 -6.55
N GLY A 157 15.39 0.93 -7.73
CA GLY A 157 14.61 1.52 -8.82
C GLY A 157 13.14 1.73 -8.45
N ALA A 158 12.55 0.76 -7.75
CA ALA A 158 11.17 0.85 -7.28
C ALA A 158 11.02 1.96 -6.23
N LEU A 159 11.95 2.07 -5.27
CA LEU A 159 11.91 3.13 -4.25
C LEU A 159 12.18 4.53 -4.82
N ALA A 160 13.07 4.65 -5.81
CA ALA A 160 13.30 5.91 -6.52
C ALA A 160 12.05 6.37 -7.27
N GLU A 161 11.38 5.45 -7.99
CA GLU A 161 10.10 5.73 -8.64
C GLU A 161 9.04 6.15 -7.61
N PHE A 162 8.98 5.42 -6.50
CA PHE A 162 8.04 5.68 -5.42
C PHE A 162 8.26 7.05 -4.78
N HIS A 163 9.52 7.44 -4.57
CA HIS A 163 9.90 8.76 -4.08
C HIS A 163 9.44 9.87 -5.02
N VAL A 164 9.66 9.73 -6.33
CA VAL A 164 9.20 10.71 -7.32
C VAL A 164 7.67 10.86 -7.25
N GLN A 165 6.94 9.75 -7.32
CA GLN A 165 5.48 9.77 -7.44
C GLN A 165 4.76 10.15 -6.14
N ARG A 166 5.29 9.74 -4.98
CA ARG A 166 4.61 9.88 -3.68
C ARG A 166 5.15 11.01 -2.82
N VAL A 167 6.34 11.51 -3.13
CA VAL A 167 7.00 12.56 -2.35
C VAL A 167 7.27 13.79 -3.20
N LEU A 168 8.14 13.69 -4.21
CA LEU A 168 8.60 14.87 -4.94
C LEU A 168 7.49 15.55 -5.77
N LEU A 169 6.70 14.78 -6.53
CA LEU A 169 5.61 15.33 -7.32
C LEU A 169 4.52 15.99 -6.45
N PRO A 170 3.99 15.34 -5.39
CA PRO A 170 3.03 15.99 -4.49
C PRO A 170 3.56 17.23 -3.78
N LEU A 171 4.86 17.30 -3.49
CA LEU A 171 5.49 18.48 -2.90
C LEU A 171 5.84 19.57 -3.93
N GLY A 172 5.71 19.29 -5.22
CA GLY A 172 6.08 20.21 -6.29
C GLY A 172 7.59 20.34 -6.53
N CYS A 173 8.41 19.43 -6.00
CA CYS A 173 9.86 19.35 -6.18
C CYS A 173 10.20 18.76 -7.56
N LEU A 174 9.82 19.46 -8.64
CA LEU A 174 9.87 18.94 -10.00
C LEU A 174 11.29 18.86 -10.56
N SER A 175 12.19 19.75 -10.13
CA SER A 175 13.57 19.77 -10.60
C SER A 175 14.35 18.59 -10.02
N GLU A 176 14.17 18.34 -8.73
CA GLU A 176 14.74 17.22 -7.99
C GLU A 176 14.22 15.88 -8.53
N ALA A 177 12.92 15.83 -8.87
CA ALA A 177 12.33 14.66 -9.51
C ALA A 177 12.94 14.36 -10.88
N GLU A 178 13.14 15.39 -11.71
CA GLU A 178 13.74 15.24 -13.04
C GLU A 178 15.21 14.81 -12.94
N GLU A 179 15.98 15.41 -12.03
CA GLU A 179 17.37 15.04 -11.78
C GLU A 179 17.50 13.56 -11.36
N LEU A 180 16.66 13.11 -10.43
CA LEU A 180 16.69 11.72 -9.96
C LEU A 180 16.39 10.73 -11.10
N VAL A 181 15.41 11.03 -11.96
CA VAL A 181 14.98 10.14 -13.04
C VAL A 181 16.00 10.08 -14.19
N VAL A 182 16.61 11.21 -14.51
CA VAL A 182 17.65 11.30 -15.54
C VAL A 182 18.97 10.70 -15.05
N GLY A 183 19.34 10.97 -13.79
CA GLY A 183 20.60 10.52 -13.20
C GLY A 183 20.61 9.03 -12.80
N SER A 184 19.46 8.44 -12.51
CA SER A 184 19.38 7.05 -12.08
C SER A 184 19.32 6.07 -13.25
N ALA A 185 20.30 5.16 -13.29
CA ALA A 185 20.31 4.03 -14.21
C ALA A 185 19.25 2.96 -13.87
N ALA A 186 18.63 3.03 -12.69
CA ALA A 186 17.67 2.03 -12.22
C ALA A 186 16.32 2.11 -12.93
N PHE A 187 15.99 3.23 -13.58
CA PHE A 187 14.82 3.35 -14.43
C PHE A 187 15.08 2.67 -15.79
N GLY A 188 14.26 1.66 -16.13
CA GLY A 188 14.18 1.17 -17.50
C GLY A 188 13.72 2.29 -18.45
N GLU A 189 14.04 2.20 -19.74
CA GLU A 189 13.76 3.26 -20.72
C GLU A 189 12.27 3.65 -20.77
N GLU A 190 11.38 2.66 -20.86
CA GLU A 190 9.93 2.86 -20.86
C GLU A 190 9.46 3.58 -19.57
N ARG A 191 9.84 3.05 -18.41
CA ARG A 191 9.48 3.65 -17.11
C ARG A 191 10.05 5.06 -16.94
N ARG A 192 11.27 5.31 -17.42
CA ARG A 192 11.90 6.63 -17.37
C ARG A 192 11.05 7.64 -18.14
N LEU A 193 10.58 7.29 -19.34
CA LEU A 193 9.72 8.15 -20.14
C LEU A 193 8.37 8.42 -19.47
N ASP A 194 7.73 7.40 -18.89
CA ASP A 194 6.47 7.55 -18.18
C ASP A 194 6.59 8.53 -17.00
N VAL A 195 7.65 8.39 -16.20
CA VAL A 195 7.89 9.26 -15.05
C VAL A 195 8.22 10.70 -15.50
N LEU A 196 9.04 10.87 -16.55
CA LEU A 196 9.33 12.19 -17.12
C LEU A 196 8.07 12.87 -17.69
N GLN A 197 7.16 12.10 -18.29
CA GLN A 197 5.89 12.62 -18.76
C GLN A 197 5.00 13.07 -17.60
N ALA A 198 4.99 12.32 -16.49
CA ALA A 198 4.28 12.72 -15.27
C ALA A 198 4.85 14.04 -14.70
N ILE A 199 6.18 14.19 -14.65
CA ILE A 199 6.86 15.42 -14.24
C ILE A 199 6.50 16.59 -15.16
N HIS A 200 6.54 16.39 -16.48
CA HIS A 200 6.15 17.43 -17.43
C HIS A 200 4.68 17.85 -17.23
N THR A 201 3.78 16.89 -17.00
CA THR A 201 2.35 17.17 -16.76
C THR A 201 2.16 17.99 -15.48
N ALA A 202 2.82 17.61 -14.38
CA ALA A 202 2.80 18.37 -13.13
C ALA A 202 3.34 19.80 -13.32
N ARG A 203 4.39 19.97 -14.12
CA ARG A 203 4.96 21.29 -14.46
C ARG A 203 3.99 22.18 -15.22
N GLN A 204 3.19 21.62 -16.14
CA GLN A 204 2.18 22.38 -16.86
C GLN A 204 1.01 22.77 -15.93
N GLN A 205 0.61 21.90 -15.01
CA GLN A 205 -0.43 22.19 -14.02
C GLN A 205 -0.02 23.35 -13.10
N GLN A 206 1.19 23.33 -12.55
CA GLN A 206 1.70 24.45 -11.73
C GLN A 206 1.72 25.78 -12.48
N LYS A 207 2.14 25.78 -13.76
CA LYS A 207 2.12 27.00 -14.60
C LYS A 207 0.71 27.55 -14.79
N GLN A 208 -0.28 26.68 -15.01
CA GLN A 208 -1.67 27.11 -15.18
C GLN A 208 -2.26 27.69 -13.90
N GLU A 209 -1.94 27.12 -12.73
CA GLU A 209 -2.34 27.66 -11.44
C GLU A 209 -1.74 29.05 -11.17
N HIS A 210 -0.47 29.26 -11.54
CA HIS A 210 0.17 30.57 -11.43
C HIS A 210 -0.39 31.61 -12.41
N SER A 211 -0.58 31.26 -13.69
CA SER A 211 -1.14 32.18 -14.68
C SER A 211 -2.60 32.55 -14.38
N GLY A 212 -3.40 31.62 -13.84
CA GLY A 212 -4.76 31.91 -13.40
C GLY A 212 -4.82 32.86 -12.20
N SER A 213 -3.76 32.95 -11.41
CA SER A 213 -3.66 33.90 -10.29
C SER A 213 -3.09 35.26 -10.71
N GLU A 214 -2.25 35.34 -11.75
CA GLU A 214 -1.70 36.62 -12.25
C GLU A 214 -2.71 37.45 -13.03
N GLU A 215 -3.67 36.85 -13.75
CA GLU A 215 -4.72 37.61 -14.45
C GLU A 215 -5.70 38.32 -13.49
N ALA A 216 -5.65 38.04 -12.19
CA ALA A 216 -6.45 38.73 -11.18
C ALA A 216 -5.75 39.93 -10.51
N GLN A 217 -4.48 40.24 -10.82
CA GLN A 217 -3.73 41.34 -10.18
C GLN A 217 -3.53 42.55 -11.11
N LYS A 218 -4.63 43.27 -11.38
CA LYS A 218 -4.72 44.72 -11.69
C LYS A 218 -6.22 45.02 -11.85
N PRO A 219 -6.89 45.65 -10.87
CA PRO A 219 -6.71 47.08 -10.67
C PRO A 219 -6.82 47.58 -9.21
N ASN A 220 -6.05 48.64 -8.93
CA ASN A 220 -6.30 49.76 -8.01
C ASN A 220 -7.12 49.52 -6.74
N LEU A 221 -6.41 49.54 -5.61
CA LEU A 221 -6.65 50.42 -4.46
C LEU A 221 -8.09 50.95 -4.30
N GLU A 222 -9.00 50.15 -3.72
CA GLU A 222 -10.06 50.59 -2.81
C GLU A 222 -10.95 49.39 -2.44
N GLY A 223 -11.33 49.29 -1.16
CA GLY A 223 -12.39 48.39 -0.73
C GLY A 223 -11.94 47.05 -0.16
N SER A 224 -11.43 47.08 1.07
CA SER A 224 -11.58 45.95 2.00
C SER A 224 -13.05 45.52 2.03
N VAL A 225 -13.37 44.35 1.46
CA VAL A 225 -14.35 43.31 1.85
C VAL A 225 -14.58 42.40 0.61
N SER A 226 -13.66 41.48 0.29
CA SER A 226 -13.98 40.37 -0.63
C SER A 226 -13.11 39.11 -0.51
N HIS A 227 -12.33 38.94 0.56
CA HIS A 227 -11.54 37.71 0.77
C HIS A 227 -12.40 36.49 1.19
N LYS A 228 -13.73 36.65 1.33
CA LYS A 228 -14.66 35.55 1.63
C LYS A 228 -15.42 35.01 0.42
N PHE A 229 -15.45 35.74 -0.70
CA PHE A 229 -16.21 35.30 -1.88
C PHE A 229 -15.35 34.53 -2.90
N LEU A 230 -14.03 34.69 -2.87
CA LEU A 230 -13.11 33.95 -3.76
C LEU A 230 -12.92 32.47 -3.37
N SER A 231 -13.12 32.11 -2.10
CA SER A 231 -13.04 30.71 -1.66
C SER A 231 -14.26 29.88 -2.06
N LEU A 232 -15.43 30.51 -2.23
CA LEU A 232 -16.67 29.81 -2.56
C LEU A 232 -16.61 29.07 -3.93
N PRO A 233 -16.20 29.69 -5.05
CA PRO A 233 -16.13 29.00 -6.34
C PRO A 233 -15.04 27.92 -6.37
N MET A 234 -13.93 28.11 -5.65
CA MET A 234 -12.89 27.08 -5.53
C MET A 234 -13.40 25.84 -4.80
N LEU A 235 -14.13 26.02 -3.69
CA LEU A 235 -14.76 24.92 -2.97
C LEU A 235 -15.81 24.20 -3.85
N VAL A 236 -16.62 24.93 -4.61
CA VAL A 236 -17.60 24.33 -5.53
C VAL A 236 -16.90 23.52 -6.62
N ARG A 237 -15.79 24.02 -7.18
CA ARG A 237 -15.00 23.32 -8.20
C ARG A 237 -14.32 22.07 -7.63
N GLN A 238 -13.73 22.16 -6.44
CA GLN A 238 -13.12 21.02 -5.76
C GLN A 238 -14.16 19.94 -5.40
N LEU A 239 -15.36 20.34 -4.97
CA LEU A 239 -16.48 19.41 -4.75
C LEU A 239 -16.93 18.73 -6.05
N TRP A 240 -16.98 19.49 -7.15
CA TRP A 240 -17.32 18.96 -8.47
C TRP A 240 -16.27 17.95 -8.96
N ASP A 241 -14.98 18.29 -8.90
CA ASP A 241 -13.90 17.42 -9.35
C ASP A 241 -13.81 16.14 -8.49
N SER A 242 -14.09 16.25 -7.19
CA SER A 242 -14.21 15.10 -6.29
C SER A 242 -15.42 14.21 -6.63
N ALA A 243 -16.58 14.79 -6.93
CA ALA A 243 -17.77 14.05 -7.34
C ALA A 243 -17.57 13.34 -8.70
N VAL A 244 -16.93 14.02 -9.65
CA VAL A 244 -16.66 13.49 -11.00
C VAL A 244 -15.64 12.36 -10.95
N SER A 245 -14.53 12.52 -10.22
CA SER A 245 -13.53 11.45 -10.04
C SER A 245 -14.11 10.23 -9.31
N HIS A 246 -14.99 10.45 -8.33
CA HIS A 246 -15.73 9.36 -7.67
C HIS A 246 -16.66 8.64 -8.66
N PHE A 247 -17.35 9.37 -9.53
CA PHE A 247 -18.25 8.77 -10.52
C PHE A 247 -17.50 7.91 -11.55
N PHE A 248 -16.33 8.34 -12.00
CA PHE A 248 -15.51 7.58 -12.95
C PHE A 248 -14.76 6.40 -12.34
N SER A 249 -14.49 6.42 -11.02
CA SER A 249 -13.88 5.29 -10.31
C SER A 249 -14.90 4.21 -9.91
N LEU A 250 -16.21 4.52 -9.92
CA LEU A 250 -17.25 3.54 -9.66
C LEU A 250 -17.34 2.53 -10.82
N PRO A 251 -17.34 1.21 -10.55
CA PRO A 251 -17.52 0.22 -11.61
C PRO A 251 -18.85 0.47 -12.31
N PHE A 252 -18.87 0.35 -13.64
CA PHE A 252 -20.00 0.70 -14.52
C PHE A 252 -21.37 0.24 -14.00
N LYS A 253 -21.44 -0.96 -13.38
CA LYS A 253 -22.67 -1.50 -12.76
C LYS A 253 -23.23 -0.61 -11.63
N LYS A 254 -22.37 -0.04 -10.77
CA LYS A 254 -22.77 0.86 -9.67
C LYS A 254 -23.16 2.24 -10.19
N SER A 255 -22.44 2.77 -11.16
CA SER A 255 -22.77 4.03 -11.83
C SER A 255 -24.15 3.97 -12.51
N LEU A 256 -24.43 2.87 -13.25
CA LEU A 256 -25.74 2.63 -13.87
C LEU A 256 -26.87 2.52 -12.84
N LEU A 257 -26.63 1.83 -11.72
CA LEU A 257 -27.60 1.73 -10.62
C LEU A 257 -27.91 3.12 -10.03
N ALA A 258 -26.88 3.92 -9.75
CA ALA A 258 -27.04 5.27 -9.21
C ALA A 258 -27.82 6.19 -10.17
N ALA A 259 -27.51 6.13 -11.47
CA ALA A 259 -28.23 6.87 -12.50
C ALA A 259 -29.71 6.44 -12.58
N LEU A 260 -30.00 5.14 -12.50
CA LEU A 260 -31.36 4.61 -12.45
C LEU A 260 -32.13 5.11 -11.22
N ILE A 261 -31.50 5.09 -10.04
CA ILE A 261 -32.11 5.60 -8.80
C ILE A 261 -32.41 7.09 -8.95
N LEU A 262 -31.46 7.88 -9.46
CA LEU A 262 -31.66 9.31 -9.65
C LEU A 262 -32.80 9.60 -10.64
N CYS A 263 -32.86 8.90 -11.77
CA CYS A 263 -33.97 9.00 -12.72
C CYS A 263 -35.31 8.67 -12.05
N LEU A 264 -35.37 7.62 -11.23
CA LEU A 264 -36.59 7.25 -10.50
C LEU A 264 -37.00 8.33 -9.48
N LEU A 265 -36.03 8.94 -8.80
CA LEU A 265 -36.30 10.04 -7.86
C LEU A 265 -36.83 11.27 -8.58
N VAL A 266 -36.18 11.72 -9.66
CA VAL A 266 -36.64 12.87 -10.46
C VAL A 266 -38.05 12.65 -10.97
N VAL A 267 -38.35 11.46 -11.49
CA VAL A 267 -39.70 11.11 -11.97
C VAL A 267 -40.73 11.05 -10.83
N ARG A 268 -40.33 10.64 -9.63
CA ARG A 268 -41.22 10.61 -8.45
C ARG A 268 -41.48 11.97 -7.84
N PHE A 269 -40.51 12.88 -7.92
CA PHE A 269 -40.58 14.20 -7.31
C PHE A 269 -41.01 15.30 -8.28
N ASP A 270 -41.16 15.03 -9.59
CA ASP A 270 -41.72 16.00 -10.53
C ASP A 270 -43.25 16.09 -10.37
N PRO A 271 -43.77 17.20 -9.78
CA PRO A 271 -45.20 17.38 -9.54
C PRO A 271 -46.01 17.55 -10.83
N ALA A 272 -45.37 17.80 -11.97
CA ALA A 272 -46.02 18.02 -13.26
C ALA A 272 -46.14 16.76 -14.12
N SER A 273 -45.84 15.56 -13.59
CA SER A 273 -45.62 14.36 -14.41
C SER A 273 -46.63 13.20 -14.25
N PRO A 274 -47.97 13.41 -14.32
CA PRO A 274 -48.90 12.28 -14.40
C PRO A 274 -48.63 11.37 -15.61
N SER A 275 -47.95 11.88 -16.65
CA SER A 275 -47.56 11.14 -17.87
C SER A 275 -46.37 10.19 -17.69
N SER A 276 -45.42 10.48 -16.78
CA SER A 276 -44.21 9.67 -16.58
C SER A 276 -44.51 8.36 -15.82
N LEU A 277 -45.53 8.38 -14.94
CA LEU A 277 -45.99 7.22 -14.20
C LEU A 277 -46.45 6.08 -15.11
N HIS A 278 -47.02 6.39 -16.28
CA HIS A 278 -47.40 5.37 -17.26
C HIS A 278 -46.18 4.62 -17.80
N PHE A 279 -45.08 5.31 -18.06
CA PHE A 279 -43.82 4.70 -18.52
C PHE A 279 -43.22 3.80 -17.43
N LEU A 280 -43.18 4.26 -16.18
CA LEU A 280 -42.71 3.44 -15.05
C LEU A 280 -43.59 2.21 -14.84
N TYR A 281 -44.91 2.34 -14.98
CA TYR A 281 -45.83 1.20 -14.88
C TYR A 281 -45.59 0.20 -16.01
N LYS A 282 -45.38 0.67 -17.25
CA LYS A 282 -44.99 -0.20 -18.38
C LYS A 282 -43.66 -0.90 -18.15
N LEU A 283 -42.64 -0.20 -17.64
CA LEU A 283 -41.35 -0.79 -17.29
C LEU A 283 -41.49 -1.86 -16.21
N ALA A 284 -42.22 -1.56 -15.14
CA ALA A 284 -42.52 -2.53 -14.08
C ALA A 284 -43.33 -3.72 -14.59
N GLN A 285 -44.23 -3.51 -15.56
CA GLN A 285 -44.98 -4.58 -16.22
C GLN A 285 -44.07 -5.43 -17.12
N LEU A 286 -43.15 -4.82 -17.87
CA LEU A 286 -42.12 -5.49 -18.67
C LEU A 286 -41.21 -6.35 -17.78
N PHE A 287 -40.71 -5.79 -16.68
CA PHE A 287 -39.91 -6.54 -15.72
C PHE A 287 -40.69 -7.70 -15.11
N ARG A 288 -41.95 -7.49 -14.72
CA ARG A 288 -42.82 -8.57 -14.22
C ARG A 288 -43.07 -9.64 -15.29
N TRP A 289 -43.21 -9.27 -16.55
CA TRP A 289 -43.41 -10.18 -17.67
C TRP A 289 -42.15 -11.00 -17.96
N ILE A 290 -40.98 -10.36 -18.07
CA ILE A 290 -39.69 -11.03 -18.23
C ILE A 290 -39.45 -12.00 -17.07
N ARG A 291 -39.71 -11.56 -15.83
CA ARG A 291 -39.59 -12.40 -14.64
C ARG A 291 -40.52 -13.62 -14.72
N LYS A 292 -41.79 -13.42 -15.07
CA LYS A 292 -42.74 -14.53 -15.26
C LYS A 292 -42.29 -15.49 -16.38
N ALA A 293 -41.76 -14.98 -17.49
CA ALA A 293 -41.28 -15.79 -18.61
C ALA A 293 -40.02 -16.59 -18.26
N ALA A 294 -39.09 -15.99 -17.49
CA ALA A 294 -37.91 -16.67 -16.99
C ALA A 294 -38.28 -17.78 -15.99
N PHE A 295 -39.16 -17.48 -15.03
CA PHE A 295 -39.62 -18.48 -14.07
C PHE A 295 -40.51 -19.56 -14.71
N SER A 296 -41.34 -19.23 -15.71
CA SER A 296 -42.16 -20.25 -16.39
C SER A 296 -41.30 -21.22 -17.20
N ARG A 297 -40.22 -20.74 -17.85
CA ARG A 297 -39.24 -21.64 -18.50
C ARG A 297 -38.54 -22.54 -17.49
N LEU A 298 -38.15 -22.01 -16.33
CA LEU A 298 -37.54 -22.80 -15.26
C LEU A 298 -38.49 -23.87 -14.70
N TYR A 299 -39.78 -23.56 -14.53
CA TYR A 299 -40.78 -24.54 -14.10
C TYR A 299 -41.10 -25.58 -15.17
N GLN A 300 -41.15 -25.21 -16.45
CA GLN A 300 -41.37 -26.16 -17.54
C GLN A 300 -40.18 -27.11 -17.74
N LEU A 301 -38.95 -26.64 -17.55
CA LEU A 301 -37.78 -27.53 -17.59
C LEU A 301 -37.85 -28.59 -16.49
N ARG A 302 -38.30 -28.24 -15.28
CA ARG A 302 -38.34 -29.16 -14.14
C ARG A 302 -39.43 -30.23 -14.21
N ILE A 303 -40.45 -30.07 -15.05
CA ILE A 303 -41.53 -31.08 -15.21
C ILE A 303 -41.17 -32.10 -16.30
N ARG A 304 -40.10 -31.87 -17.07
CA ARG A 304 -39.68 -32.78 -18.16
C ARG A 304 -38.51 -33.71 -17.77
N ASP A 305 -38.04 -33.63 -16.53
CA ASP A 305 -37.12 -34.60 -15.93
C ASP A 305 -37.90 -35.53 -14.99
#